data_AF-A0A924R0S1-F1
#
_entry.id   AF-A0A924R0S1-F1
#
_cell.length_a   1.000
_cell.length_b   1.000
_cell.length_c   1.000
_cell.angle_alpha   90.00
_cell.angle_beta   90.00
_cell.angle_gamma   90.00
#
_symmetry.space_group_name_H-M   'P 1'
#
loop_
_entity.id
_entity.type
_entity.pdbx_description
1 polymer ?
#
loop_
_entity_poly.entity_id
_entity_poly.type
_entity_poly.pdbx_seq_one_letter_code
_entity_poly.pdbx_strand_id
1 'polypeptide(L)'
;ASPDIEAYLDFVLSMFLAFGLAFEVPIVVIVVARMGLVSIEKLKSFRSYFIVLAFVVAAIVTPPDVVSQLALAIPMCILYEIGIWAAQAFIRHTQPPGEGPATAN
;
A
#
# COMPACT_ATOMS: atom_id res chain seq x y z
N ALA A 1 21.59 1.67 -32.41
CA ALA A 1 21.33 2.90 -31.63
C ALA A 1 19.92 2.78 -31.11
N SER A 2 19.62 2.66 -29.82
CA SER A 2 20.43 2.65 -28.59
C SER A 2 19.62 1.82 -27.58
N PRO A 3 20.04 0.59 -27.24
CA PRO A 3 19.28 -0.31 -26.35
C PRO A 3 19.01 0.30 -24.95
N ASP A 4 19.68 1.40 -24.60
CA ASP A 4 19.51 2.11 -23.35
C ASP A 4 18.15 2.84 -23.21
N ILE A 5 17.57 3.32 -24.31
CA ILE A 5 16.28 4.03 -24.25
C ILE A 5 15.12 3.05 -24.08
N GLU A 6 15.12 1.92 -24.79
CA GLU A 6 14.10 0.87 -24.59
C GLU A 6 14.15 0.35 -23.15
N ALA A 7 15.34 0.03 -22.63
CA ALA A 7 15.50 -0.45 -21.26
C ALA A 7 15.07 0.60 -20.22
N TYR A 8 15.36 1.88 -20.46
CA TYR A 8 14.91 2.97 -19.60
C TYR A 8 13.39 3.14 -19.62
N LEU A 9 12.77 3.09 -20.79
CA LEU A 9 11.32 3.21 -20.92
C LEU A 9 10.61 2.01 -20.28
N ASP A 10 11.09 0.79 -20.49
CA ASP A 10 10.52 -0.40 -19.85
C ASP A 10 10.61 -0.33 -18.32
N PHE A 11 11.74 0.14 -17.79
CA PHE A 11 11.90 0.39 -16.36
C PHE A 11 10.90 1.42 -15.83
N VAL A 12 10.78 2.59 -16.49
CA VAL A 12 9.87 3.66 -16.08
C VAL A 12 8.41 3.22 -16.18
N LEU A 13 8.03 2.52 -17.24
CA LEU A 13 6.67 2.00 -17.45
C LEU A 13 6.30 0.96 -16.38
N SER A 14 7.21 0.02 -16.08
CA SER A 14 7.04 -0.95 -15.00
C SER A 14 6.87 -0.27 -13.64
N MET A 15 7.68 0.75 -13.36
CA MET A 15 7.57 1.55 -12.14
C MET A 15 6.22 2.27 -12.04
N PHE A 16 5.73 2.89 -13.12
CA PHE A 16 4.41 3.52 -13.14
C PHE A 16 3.28 2.51 -12.95
N LEU A 17 3.39 1.32 -13.53
CA LEU A 17 2.40 0.27 -13.35
C LEU A 17 2.36 -0.22 -11.90
N ALA A 18 3.53 -0.48 -11.30
CA ALA A 18 3.65 -0.87 -9.90
C ALA A 18 3.10 0.21 -8.95
N PHE A 19 3.37 1.48 -9.26
CA PHE A 19 2.75 2.60 -8.55
C PHE A 19 1.24 2.60 -8.70
N GLY A 20 0.70 2.52 -9.91
CA GLY A 20 -0.74 2.47 -10.14
C GLY A 20 -1.44 1.37 -9.32
N LEU A 21 -0.82 0.18 -9.26
CA LEU A 21 -1.30 -0.91 -8.41
C LEU A 21 -1.20 -0.60 -6.91
N ALA A 22 -0.14 0.09 -6.46
CA ALA A 22 0.00 0.51 -5.07
C ALA A 22 -1.07 1.54 -4.65
N PHE A 23 -1.59 2.34 -5.58
CA PHE A 23 -2.69 3.29 -5.30
C PHE A 23 -4.03 2.60 -4.98
N GLU A 24 -4.18 1.30 -5.27
CA GLU A 24 -5.34 0.52 -4.82
C GLU A 24 -5.26 0.15 -3.33
N VAL A 25 -4.05 0.11 -2.75
CA VAL A 25 -3.85 -0.26 -1.34
C VAL A 25 -4.65 0.63 -0.38
N PRO A 26 -4.65 1.97 -0.47
CA PRO A 26 -5.50 2.84 0.34
C PRO A 26 -6.99 2.46 0.28
N ILE A 27 -7.51 2.20 -0.93
CA ILE A 27 -8.93 1.86 -1.13
C ILE A 27 -9.25 0.52 -0.48
N VAL A 28 -8.41 -0.50 -0.71
CA VAL A 28 -8.55 -1.82 -0.09
C VAL A 28 -8.55 -1.72 1.44
N VAL A 29 -7.62 -0.95 2.01
CA VAL A 29 -7.53 -0.73 3.46
C VAL A 29 -8.81 -0.09 4.00
N ILE A 30 -9.35 0.93 3.34
CA ILE A 30 -10.60 1.59 3.72
C ILE A 30 -11.78 0.61 3.66
N VAL A 31 -11.90 -0.16 2.57
CA VAL A 31 -13.01 -1.10 2.37
C VAL A 31 -13.00 -2.21 3.42
N VAL A 32 -11.85 -2.85 3.64
CA VAL A 32 -11.69 -3.94 4.62
C VAL A 32 -11.94 -3.44 6.04
N ALA A 33 -11.47 -2.23 6.37
CA ALA A 33 -11.71 -1.63 7.68
C ALA A 33 -13.18 -1.22 7.86
N ARG A 34 -13.84 -0.72 6.81
CA ARG A 34 -15.27 -0.39 6.82
C ARG A 34 -16.16 -1.63 6.97
N MET A 35 -15.79 -2.74 6.32
CA MET A 35 -16.51 -4.01 6.44
C MET A 35 -16.34 -4.67 7.83
N GLY A 36 -15.48 -4.13 8.69
CA GLY A 36 -15.19 -4.71 10.01
C GLY A 36 -14.32 -5.97 9.96
N LEU A 37 -13.80 -6.34 8.77
CA LEU A 37 -12.95 -7.52 8.60
C LEU A 37 -11.60 -7.37 9.31
N VAL A 38 -11.06 -6.15 9.38
CA VAL A 38 -9.79 -5.85 10.04
C VAL A 38 -9.90 -4.54 10.83
N SER A 39 -9.48 -4.55 12.08
CA SER A 39 -9.44 -3.33 12.90
C SER A 39 -8.28 -2.40 12.51
N ILE A 40 -8.43 -1.10 12.78
CA ILE A 40 -7.37 -0.11 12.57
C ILE A 40 -6.10 -0.47 13.34
N GLU A 41 -6.24 -1.05 14.54
CA GLU A 41 -5.11 -1.51 15.36
C GLU A 41 -4.33 -2.63 14.69
N LYS A 42 -5.02 -3.60 14.07
CA LYS A 42 -4.39 -4.66 13.28
C LYS A 42 -3.64 -4.08 12.08
N LEU A 43 -4.25 -3.15 11.34
CA LEU A 43 -3.59 -2.45 10.22
C LEU A 43 -2.33 -1.68 10.67
N LYS A 44 -2.38 -1.05 11.86
CA LYS A 44 -1.21 -0.38 12.45
C LYS A 44 -0.11 -1.36 12.86
N SER A 45 -0.46 -2.52 13.43
CA SER A 45 0.52 -3.57 13.75
C SER A 45 1.14 -4.20 12.49
N PHE A 46 0.43 -4.17 11.36
CA PHE A 46 0.89 -4.72 10.09
C PHE A 46 1.87 -3.81 9.34
N ARG A 47 2.16 -2.58 9.82
CA ARG A 47 3.08 -1.62 9.19
C ARG A 47 4.43 -2.22 8.85
N SER A 48 5.05 -2.93 9.79
CA SER A 48 6.37 -3.55 9.57
C SER A 48 6.34 -4.61 8.47
N TYR A 49 5.26 -5.37 8.36
CA TYR A 49 5.07 -6.35 7.29
C TYR A 49 4.85 -5.66 5.93
N PHE A 50 4.07 -4.59 5.91
CA PHE A 50 3.84 -3.82 4.69
C PHE A 50 5.13 -3.17 4.17
N ILE A 51 5.98 -2.63 5.06
CA ILE A 51 7.28 -2.08 4.67
C ILE A 51 8.11 -3.16 3.98
N VAL A 52 8.23 -4.36 4.56
CA VAL A 52 8.96 -5.47 3.92
C VAL A 52 8.35 -5.82 2.56
N LEU A 53 7.02 -5.89 2.46
CA LEU A 53 6.32 -6.16 1.20
C LEU A 53 6.62 -5.08 0.14
N ALA A 54 6.62 -3.80 0.52
CA ALA A 54 6.94 -2.69 -0.38
C ALA A 54 8.38 -2.77 -0.88
N PHE A 55 9.33 -3.15 -0.02
CA PHE A 55 10.72 -3.38 -0.42
C PHE A 55 10.88 -4.59 -1.35
N VAL A 56 10.08 -5.66 -1.16
CA VAL A 56 10.07 -6.82 -2.05
C VAL A 56 9.51 -6.46 -3.42
N VAL A 57 8.38 -5.74 -3.48
CA VAL A 57 7.81 -5.24 -4.74
C VAL A 57 8.81 -4.33 -5.44
N ALA A 58 9.44 -3.42 -4.69
CA ALA A 58 10.46 -2.54 -5.25
C ALA A 58 11.67 -3.33 -5.79
N ALA A 59 12.15 -4.37 -5.09
CA ALA A 59 13.26 -5.21 -5.58
C ALA A 59 12.93 -6.05 -6.82
N ILE A 60 11.65 -6.30 -7.10
CA ILE A 60 11.21 -6.99 -8.32
C ILE A 60 11.13 -6.01 -9.49
N VAL A 61 10.60 -4.81 -9.24
CA VAL A 61 10.34 -3.78 -10.26
C VAL A 61 11.61 -3.04 -10.63
N THR A 62 12.41 -2.67 -9.62
CA THR A 62 13.73 -2.08 -9.80
C THR A 62 14.78 -3.19 -9.60
N PRO A 63 15.77 -3.34 -10.50
CA PRO A 63 16.89 -4.28 -10.33
C PRO A 63 17.78 -3.83 -9.13
N PRO A 64 19.01 -4.33 -8.86
CA PRO A 64 19.69 -4.14 -7.57
C PRO A 64 20.28 -2.73 -7.36
N ASP A 65 19.53 -1.69 -7.71
CA ASP A 65 19.79 -0.30 -7.38
C ASP A 65 18.98 0.11 -6.14
N VAL A 66 19.71 0.28 -5.03
CA VAL A 66 19.14 0.70 -3.74
C VAL A 66 18.48 2.08 -3.82
N VAL A 67 18.99 2.99 -4.67
CA VAL A 67 18.44 4.35 -4.76
C VAL A 67 17.05 4.32 -5.39
N SER A 68 16.92 3.66 -6.54
CA SER A 68 15.63 3.48 -7.21
C SER A 68 14.66 2.65 -6.37
N GLN A 69 15.14 1.63 -5.66
CA GLN A 69 14.31 0.81 -4.77
C GLN A 69 13.70 1.65 -3.65
N LEU A 70 14.48 2.53 -3.01
CA LEU A 70 14.00 3.45 -1.99
C LEU A 70 13.04 4.49 -2.57
N ALA A 71 13.33 5.00 -3.78
CA ALA A 71 12.46 5.94 -4.48
C ALA A 71 11.06 5.37 -4.76
N LEU A 72 10.93 4.05 -4.90
CA LEU A 72 9.65 3.34 -5.06
C LEU A 72 9.02 2.91 -3.72
N ALA A 73 9.82 2.36 -2.80
CA ALA A 73 9.33 1.84 -1.52
C ALA A 73 8.79 2.94 -0.59
N ILE A 74 9.44 4.10 -0.55
CA ILE A 74 9.01 5.25 0.27
C ILE A 74 7.57 5.68 -0.07
N PRO A 75 7.24 6.01 -1.33
CA PRO A 75 5.88 6.40 -1.70
C PRO A 75 4.85 5.28 -1.51
N MET A 76 5.21 4.00 -1.68
CA MET A 76 4.32 2.90 -1.30
C MET A 76 3.99 2.91 0.20
N CYS A 77 4.99 3.14 1.06
CA CYS A 77 4.77 3.27 2.50
C CYS A 77 3.89 4.47 2.85
N ILE A 78 4.08 5.60 2.16
CA ILE A 78 3.24 6.79 2.32
C ILE A 78 1.79 6.49 1.96
N LEU A 79 1.54 5.82 0.83
CA LEU A 79 0.19 5.42 0.41
C LEU A 79 -0.50 4.56 1.46
N TYR A 80 0.22 3.60 2.04
CA TYR A 80 -0.34 2.76 3.11
C TYR A 80 -0.71 3.57 4.36
N GLU A 81 0.15 4.50 4.78
CA GLU A 81 -0.13 5.37 5.93
C GLU A 81 -1.34 6.28 5.66
N ILE A 82 -1.44 6.85 4.44
CA ILE A 82 -2.61 7.61 3.99
C ILE A 82 -3.87 6.73 4.01
N GLY A 83 -3.79 5.48 3.57
CA GLY A 83 -4.89 4.52 3.60
C GLY A 83 -5.41 4.26 5.01
N ILE A 84 -4.51 4.04 5.98
CA ILE A 84 -4.89 3.89 7.38
C ILE A 84 -5.53 5.16 7.93
N TRP A 85 -4.97 6.32 7.61
CA TRP A 85 -5.48 7.61 8.10
C TRP A 85 -6.87 7.92 7.52
N ALA A 86 -7.06 7.66 6.23
CA ALA A 86 -8.36 7.75 5.57
C ALA A 86 -9.37 6.77 6.15
N ALA A 87 -8.99 5.51 6.37
CA ALA A 87 -9.86 4.52 7.03
C ALA A 87 -10.27 4.99 8.43
N GLN A 88 -9.34 5.54 9.20
CA GLN A 88 -9.62 6.10 10.53
C GLN A 88 -10.59 7.27 10.49
N ALA A 89 -10.41 8.21 9.55
CA ALA A 89 -11.33 9.33 9.36
C ALA A 89 -12.72 8.84 8.93
N PHE A 90 -12.78 7.93 7.97
CA PHE A 90 -14.04 7.45 7.38
C PHE A 90 -14.89 6.63 8.36
N ILE A 91 -14.26 5.75 9.15
CA ILE A 91 -14.94 4.96 10.19
C ILE A 91 -15.50 5.88 11.29
N ARG A 92 -14.73 6.90 11.70
CA ARG A 92 -15.14 7.86 12.73
C ARG A 92 -16.40 8.67 12.35
N HIS A 93 -16.66 8.86 11.05
CA HIS A 93 -17.84 9.57 10.56
C HIS A 93 -19.03 8.66 10.22
N THR A 94 -18.84 7.33 10.15
CA THR A 94 -19.86 6.40 9.63
C THR A 94 -20.34 5.38 10.66
N GLN A 95 -19.92 5.45 11.93
CA GLN A 95 -20.34 4.51 12.96
C GLN A 95 -21.62 4.99 13.68
N PRO A 96 -22.79 4.34 13.53
CA PRO A 96 -23.82 4.37 14.55
C PRO A 96 -23.32 3.62 15.80
N PRO A 97 -23.64 4.06 17.02
CA PRO A 97 -23.28 3.34 18.24
C PRO A 97 -24.03 2.01 18.29
N GLY A 98 -23.41 0.88 17.94
CA GLY A 98 -24.16 -0.38 18.00
C GLY A 98 -23.51 -1.72 17.64
N GLU A 99 -22.47 -1.82 16.81
CA GLU A 99 -21.96 -3.15 16.42
C GLU A 99 -20.55 -3.39 16.98
N GLY A 100 -20.55 -3.89 18.22
CA GLY A 100 -19.42 -4.58 18.82
C GLY A 100 -19.12 -5.90 18.10
N PRO A 101 -18.00 -6.55 18.43
CA PRO A 101 -17.53 -7.75 17.74
C PRO A 101 -18.45 -8.94 18.08
N ALA A 102 -19.48 -9.13 17.27
CA ALA A 102 -20.27 -10.35 17.28
C ALA A 102 -19.55 -11.43 16.45
N THR A 103 -18.69 -12.17 17.15
CA THR A 103 -18.56 -13.63 17.03
C THR A 103 -18.50 -14.24 15.62
N ALA A 104 -17.31 -14.70 15.23
CA ALA A 104 -17.19 -15.96 14.50
C ALA A 104 -15.85 -16.61 14.85
N ASN A 105 -15.95 -17.88 15.27
CA ASN A 105 -14.95 -18.75 15.90
C ASN A 105 -13.62 -18.89 15.16
#